data_AF-A0A6P2EV77-F1
#
_entry.id   AF-A0A6P2EV77-F1
#
_cell.length_a   1.000
_cell.length_b   1.000
_cell.length_c   1.000
_cell.angle_alpha   90.00
_cell.angle_beta   90.00
_cell.angle_gamma   90.00
#
_symmetry.space_group_name_H-M   'P 1'
#
loop_
_entity.id
_entity.type
_entity.pdbx_description
1 polymer ?
#
loop_
_entity_poly.entity_id
_entity_poly.type
_entity_poly.pdbx_seq_one_letter_code
_entity_poly.pdbx_strand_id
1 'polypeptide(L)'
;MQVDNLIRMANQIGSFFEAMPDRPQALKDIALHIRKFWDPRMRRAFLEHVDQTGGAALSEVLGETLRLHRDILDWRRQPATARSASP
;
A
#
# COMPACT_ATOMS: atom_id res chain seq x y z
N MET A 1 -4.23 15.98 -5.18
CA MET A 1 -4.32 14.84 -6.11
C MET A 1 -5.69 14.19 -5.96
N GLN A 2 -6.26 13.69 -7.05
CA GLN A 2 -7.54 12.96 -7.04
C GLN A 2 -7.32 11.50 -6.65
N VAL A 3 -8.24 10.89 -5.90
CA VAL A 3 -8.05 9.53 -5.36
C VAL A 3 -8.03 8.45 -6.45
N ASP A 4 -8.79 8.63 -7.52
CA ASP A 4 -8.78 7.71 -8.67
C ASP A 4 -7.39 7.61 -9.31
N ASN A 5 -6.64 8.72 -9.32
CA ASN A 5 -5.25 8.71 -9.78
C ASN A 5 -4.33 7.93 -8.83
N LEU A 6 -4.58 7.97 -7.52
CA LEU A 6 -3.84 7.14 -6.56
C LEU A 6 -4.11 5.65 -6.81
N ILE A 7 -5.36 5.26 -7.01
CA ILE A 7 -5.74 3.87 -7.33
C ILE A 7 -5.04 3.41 -8.61
N ARG A 8 -5.10 4.22 -9.68
CA ARG A 8 -4.42 3.90 -10.95
C ARG A 8 -2.92 3.71 -10.76
N MET A 9 -2.25 4.61 -10.04
CA MET A 9 -0.81 4.49 -9.77
C MET A 9 -0.49 3.27 -8.90
N ALA A 10 -1.29 2.97 -7.88
CA ALA A 10 -1.10 1.79 -7.04
C ALA A 10 -1.18 0.50 -7.87
N ASN A 11 -2.17 0.38 -8.75
CA ASN A 11 -2.30 -0.78 -9.64
C ASN A 11 -1.11 -0.89 -10.62
N GLN A 12 -0.62 0.25 -11.15
CA GLN A 12 0.58 0.27 -12.00
C GLN A 12 1.83 -0.19 -11.24
N ILE A 13 2.00 0.23 -9.99
CA ILE A 13 3.08 -0.27 -9.12
C ILE A 13 2.93 -1.78 -8.93
N GLY A 14 1.73 -2.27 -8.60
CA GLY A 14 1.48 -3.70 -8.44
C GLY A 14 1.88 -4.53 -9.65
N SER A 15 1.45 -4.11 -10.83
CA SER A 15 1.76 -4.81 -12.10
C SER A 15 3.27 -4.90 -12.37
N PHE A 16 4.06 -3.89 -11.97
CA PHE A 16 5.51 -3.97 -12.09
C PHE A 16 6.13 -5.08 -11.24
N PHE A 17 5.61 -5.29 -10.03
CA PHE A 17 6.11 -6.30 -9.10
C PHE A 17 5.57 -7.72 -9.36
N GLU A 18 4.51 -7.88 -10.17
CA GLU A 18 3.97 -9.19 -10.55
C GLU A 18 4.97 -10.05 -11.35
N ALA A 19 5.96 -9.43 -12.00
CA ALA A 19 7.02 -10.16 -12.70
C ALA A 19 8.05 -10.82 -11.75
N MET A 20 7.99 -10.54 -10.44
CA MET A 20 8.90 -11.14 -9.48
C MET A 20 8.52 -12.59 -9.16
N PRO A 21 9.50 -13.52 -9.08
CA PRO A 21 9.24 -14.93 -8.82
C PRO A 21 8.80 -15.20 -7.36
N ASP A 22 9.24 -14.37 -6.41
CA ASP A 22 8.88 -14.49 -5.00
C ASP A 22 7.67 -13.59 -4.69
N ARG A 23 6.49 -14.20 -4.66
CA ARG A 23 5.23 -13.49 -4.42
C ARG A 23 5.16 -12.86 -3.02
N PRO A 24 5.47 -13.56 -1.90
CA PRO A 24 5.54 -12.93 -0.59
C PRO A 24 6.45 -11.70 -0.54
N GLN A 25 7.63 -11.78 -1.17
CA GLN A 25 8.56 -10.65 -1.22
C GLN A 25 7.99 -9.50 -2.08
N ALA A 26 7.40 -9.81 -3.24
CA ALA A 26 6.79 -8.82 -4.13
C ALA A 26 5.69 -8.02 -3.42
N LEU A 27 4.78 -8.67 -2.69
CA LEU A 27 3.70 -8.02 -1.94
C LEU A 27 4.24 -7.04 -0.89
N LYS A 28 5.28 -7.46 -0.16
CA LYS A 28 5.94 -6.60 0.83
C LYS A 28 6.63 -5.41 0.17
N ASP A 29 7.29 -5.63 -0.97
CA ASP A 29 8.00 -4.58 -1.70
C ASP A 29 7.05 -3.55 -2.31
N ILE A 30 5.85 -3.95 -2.77
CA ILE A 30 4.81 -3.02 -3.20
C ILE A 30 4.44 -2.07 -2.05
N ALA A 31 4.14 -2.61 -0.85
CA ALA A 31 3.77 -1.81 0.31
C ALA A 31 4.91 -0.86 0.74
N LEU A 32 6.16 -1.35 0.73
CA LEU A 32 7.34 -0.55 1.04
C LEU A 32 7.57 0.56 0.00
N HIS A 33 7.36 0.27 -1.28
CA HIS A 33 7.50 1.23 -2.36
C HIS A 33 6.50 2.37 -2.20
N ILE A 34 5.21 2.05 -2.03
CA ILE A 34 4.17 3.06 -1.78
C ILE A 34 4.51 3.87 -0.52
N ARG A 35 4.93 3.23 0.59
CA ARG A 35 5.35 3.94 1.80
C ARG A 35 6.51 4.91 1.59
N LYS A 36 7.50 4.51 0.79
CA LYS A 36 8.73 5.27 0.54
C LYS A 36 8.48 6.49 -0.35
N PHE A 37 7.64 6.35 -1.36
CA PHE A 37 7.47 7.39 -2.39
C PHE A 37 6.19 8.22 -2.24
N TRP A 38 5.20 7.77 -1.46
CA TRP A 38 3.98 8.54 -1.25
C TRP A 38 3.98 9.28 0.09
N ASP A 39 3.58 10.54 0.02
CA ASP A 39 3.34 11.34 1.21
C ASP A 39 2.32 10.69 2.14
N PRO A 40 2.42 10.90 3.48
CA PRO A 40 1.47 10.36 4.44
C PRO A 40 0.00 10.68 4.12
N ARG A 41 -0.27 11.85 3.54
CA ARG A 41 -1.63 12.27 3.13
C ARG A 41 -2.17 11.44 1.97
N MET A 42 -1.32 11.10 0.99
CA MET A 42 -1.71 10.26 -0.15
C MET A 42 -2.05 8.85 0.32
N ARG A 43 -1.22 8.27 1.19
CA ARG A 43 -1.46 6.93 1.78
C ARG A 43 -2.78 6.88 2.53
N ARG A 44 -3.07 7.90 3.34
CA ARG A 44 -4.35 8.01 4.04
C ARG A 44 -5.53 8.08 3.07
N ALA A 45 -5.49 8.98 2.08
CA ALA A 45 -6.57 9.14 1.12
C ALA A 45 -6.84 7.86 0.32
N PHE A 46 -5.78 7.15 -0.06
CA PHE A 46 -5.87 5.85 -0.73
C PHE A 46 -6.53 4.80 0.15
N LEU A 47 -6.04 4.61 1.40
CA LEU A 47 -6.61 3.62 2.32
C LEU A 47 -8.08 3.93 2.67
N GLU A 48 -8.42 5.20 2.87
CA GLU A 48 -9.78 5.65 3.16
C GLU A 48 -10.74 5.34 2.00
N HIS A 49 -10.31 5.56 0.76
CA HIS A 49 -11.11 5.20 -0.41
C HIS A 49 -11.24 3.68 -0.60
N VAL A 50 -10.18 2.93 -0.32
CA VAL A 50 -10.24 1.46 -0.33
C VAL A 50 -11.25 0.96 0.70
N ASP A 51 -11.28 1.54 1.91
CA ASP A 51 -12.24 1.18 2.95
C ASP A 51 -13.68 1.51 2.55
N GLN A 52 -13.91 2.65 1.89
CA GLN A 52 -15.23 3.08 1.43
C GLN A 52 -15.78 2.22 0.29
N THR A 53 -14.90 1.76 -0.61
CA THR A 53 -15.29 1.01 -1.82
C THR A 53 -15.15 -0.50 -1.70
N GLY A 54 -14.59 -0.98 -0.58
CA GLY A 54 -14.19 -2.38 -0.43
C GLY A 54 -13.04 -2.78 -1.37
N GLY A 55 -12.29 -1.82 -1.90
CA GLY A 55 -11.19 -2.06 -2.82
C GLY A 55 -11.61 -2.53 -4.22
N ALA A 56 -12.85 -2.25 -4.65
CA ALA A 56 -13.39 -2.74 -5.92
C ALA A 56 -12.55 -2.41 -7.17
N ALA A 57 -11.80 -1.30 -7.14
CA ALA A 57 -10.95 -0.85 -8.24
C ALA A 57 -9.47 -1.28 -8.10
N LEU A 58 -9.11 -2.08 -7.09
CA LEU A 58 -7.75 -2.59 -6.91
C LEU A 58 -7.52 -3.83 -7.78
N SER A 59 -6.29 -3.98 -8.28
CA SER A 59 -5.84 -5.25 -8.82
C SER A 59 -5.73 -6.31 -7.72
N GLU A 60 -5.75 -7.59 -8.11
CA GLU A 60 -5.66 -8.72 -7.18
C GLU A 60 -4.42 -8.62 -6.28
N VAL A 61 -3.25 -8.32 -6.88
CA VAL A 61 -1.99 -8.15 -6.15
C VAL A 61 -2.04 -7.02 -5.12
N LEU A 62 -2.78 -5.93 -5.39
CA LEU A 62 -2.94 -4.83 -4.44
C LEU A 62 -3.92 -5.19 -3.32
N GLY A 63 -5.02 -5.87 -3.64
CA GLY A 63 -5.92 -6.42 -2.63
C GLY A 63 -5.20 -7.35 -1.66
N GLU A 64 -4.36 -8.24 -2.19
CA GLU A 64 -3.54 -9.14 -1.39
C GLU A 64 -2.47 -8.39 -0.57
N THR A 65 -1.79 -7.41 -1.18
CA THR A 65 -0.81 -6.55 -0.51
C THR A 65 -1.44 -5.84 0.69
N LEU A 66 -2.63 -5.26 0.52
CA LEU A 66 -3.33 -4.58 1.61
C LEU A 66 -3.85 -5.55 2.67
N ARG A 67 -4.22 -6.77 2.30
CA ARG A 67 -4.61 -7.78 3.30
C ARG A 67 -3.44 -8.14 4.24
N LEU A 68 -2.22 -8.22 3.71
CA LEU A 68 -1.05 -8.71 4.45
C LEU A 68 -0.16 -7.61 5.04
N HIS A 69 -0.10 -6.44 4.41
CA HIS A 69 0.92 -5.42 4.69
C HIS A 69 0.36 -4.01 4.89
N ARG A 70 -0.94 -3.88 5.20
CA ARG A 70 -1.57 -2.58 5.45
C ARG A 70 -0.87 -1.74 6.52
N ASP A 71 -0.34 -2.37 7.56
CA ASP A 71 0.34 -1.67 8.67
C ASP A 71 1.65 -0.97 8.23
N ILE A 72 2.22 -1.36 7.09
CA ILE A 72 3.35 -0.67 6.47
C ILE A 72 2.90 0.71 5.94
N LEU A 73 1.69 0.78 5.38
CA LEU A 73 1.13 2.02 4.84
C LEU A 73 0.53 2.90 5.94
N ASP A 74 -0.11 2.28 6.92
CA ASP A 74 -0.75 2.93 8.06
C ASP A 74 0.03 2.71 9.37
N TRP A 75 1.17 3.39 9.50
CA TRP A 75 1.98 3.33 10.72
C TRP A 75 1.22 3.76 11.99
N ARG A 76 0.09 4.49 11.86
CA ARG A 76 -0.70 4.94 13.02
C ARG A 76 -1.46 3.81 13.69
N ARG A 77 -1.65 2.68 13.00
CA ARG A 77 -2.20 1.44 13.58
C ARG A 77 -1.16 0.58 14.28
N GLN A 78 0.14 0.93 14.23
CA GLN A 78 1.15 0.16 14.94
C GLN A 78 1.08 0.46 16.44
N PRO A 79 1.20 -0.58 17.32
CA PRO A 79 1.31 -0.35 18.74
C PRO A 79 2.52 0.56 19.02
N ALA A 80 2.39 1.44 20.01
CA ALA A 80 3.33 2.53 20.31
C ALA A 80 4.81 2.12 20.52
N THR A 81 5.10 0.81 20.59
CA THR A 81 6.43 0.24 20.80
C THR A 81 7.36 0.27 19.59
N ALA A 82 6.86 0.49 18.37
CA ALA A 82 7.70 0.48 17.15
C ALA A 82 8.30 1.86 16.75
N ARG A 83 8.01 2.93 17.51
CA ARG A 83 8.32 4.32 17.12
C ARG A 83 9.80 4.72 17.31
N SER A 84 10.67 3.82 17.79
CA SER A 84 12.04 4.12 18.20
C SER A 84 13.15 3.75 17.20
N ALA A 85 12.83 3.30 15.98
CA ALA A 85 13.86 2.93 15.01
C ALA A 85 13.61 3.54 13.63
N SER A 86 14.02 4.78 13.44
CA SER A 86 14.57 5.24 12.16
C SER A 86 15.65 6.28 12.43
N PRO A 87 16.93 6.00 12.11
CA PRO A 87 18.01 6.99 12.10
C PRO A 87 17.86 8.00 10.96
#